data_AF-A0A3C0PNI8-F1
#
_entry.id   AF-A0A3C0PNI8-F1
#
_cell.length_a   1.000
_cell.length_b   1.000
_cell.length_c   1.000
_cell.angle_alpha   90.00
_cell.angle_beta   90.00
_cell.angle_gamma   90.00
#
_symmetry.space_group_name_H-M   'P 1'
#
loop_
_entity.id
_entity.type
_entity.pdbx_description
1 polymer ?
#
loop_
_entity_poly.entity_id
_entity_poly.type
_entity_poly.pdbx_seq_one_letter_code
_entity_poly.pdbx_strand_id
1 'polypeptide(L)'
;RLWTSSIAIGRQHGLGIQVFGEKGGLRWSQEHPNQLFYMPLGERLQIIERGEGSLSPEADRTTRVTVGHAEGMPLAFANIYTDLAEAIHACKEQRAIDPAADLYPRAEDGLRSMAAVFAVAESGKRSGVWLDARPPMFK
;
A
#
# COMPACT_ATOMS: atom_id res chain seq x y z
N ARG A 1 -14.65 1.82 1.89
CA ARG A 1 -15.34 0.52 2.08
C ARG A 1 -14.25 -0.55 2.17
N LEU A 2 -14.39 -1.55 3.04
CA LEU A 2 -13.45 -2.67 3.17
C LEU A 2 -14.23 -3.98 2.99
N TRP A 3 -13.68 -4.93 2.23
CA TRP A 3 -14.24 -6.26 2.05
C TRP A 3 -13.12 -7.29 2.14
N THR A 4 -13.33 -8.33 2.94
CA THR A 4 -12.44 -9.48 3.07
C THR A 4 -13.25 -10.77 2.88
N SER A 5 -12.68 -11.73 2.17
CA SER A 5 -13.32 -13.02 1.91
C SER A 5 -12.29 -14.07 1.52
N SER A 6 -12.44 -15.28 2.08
CA SER A 6 -11.71 -16.49 1.65
C SER A 6 -12.60 -17.43 0.82
N ILE A 7 -13.83 -17.04 0.53
CA ILE A 7 -14.85 -17.86 -0.16
C ILE A 7 -15.43 -17.17 -1.40
N ALA A 8 -14.75 -16.13 -1.90
CA ALA A 8 -15.12 -15.46 -3.15
C ALA A 8 -14.63 -16.30 -4.35
N ILE A 9 -15.41 -17.30 -4.75
CA ILE A 9 -15.08 -18.23 -5.84
C ILE A 9 -14.75 -17.45 -7.13
N GLY A 10 -13.67 -17.85 -7.81
CA GLY A 10 -13.18 -17.20 -9.02
C GLY A 10 -12.14 -16.09 -8.79
N ARG A 11 -11.79 -15.78 -7.54
CA ARG A 11 -10.70 -14.87 -7.16
C ARG A 11 -9.46 -15.69 -6.78
N GLN A 12 -8.39 -15.63 -7.59
CA GLN A 12 -7.11 -16.28 -7.28
C GLN A 12 -6.37 -15.52 -6.18
N HIS A 13 -6.24 -14.21 -6.37
CA HIS A 13 -6.04 -13.21 -5.34
C HIS A 13 -7.14 -12.14 -5.47
N GLY A 14 -6.97 -11.01 -4.80
CA GLY A 14 -8.00 -9.96 -4.83
C GLY A 14 -7.66 -8.72 -4.04
N LEU A 15 -6.39 -8.49 -3.69
CA LEU A 15 -6.01 -7.24 -3.04
C LEU A 15 -6.16 -6.10 -4.04
N GLY A 16 -7.16 -5.28 -3.82
CA GLY A 16 -7.43 -4.07 -4.59
C GLY A 16 -7.63 -2.89 -3.67
N ILE A 17 -7.10 -1.74 -4.07
CA ILE A 17 -7.24 -0.47 -3.35
C ILE A 17 -7.87 0.53 -4.29
N GLN A 18 -8.87 1.25 -3.79
CA GLN A 18 -9.53 2.34 -4.51
C GLN A 18 -9.63 3.55 -3.59
N VAL A 19 -9.22 4.71 -4.11
CA VAL A 19 -9.29 5.99 -3.42
C VAL A 19 -10.09 6.94 -4.28
N PHE A 20 -11.05 7.65 -3.68
CA PHE A 20 -11.89 8.60 -4.38
C PHE A 20 -11.81 9.94 -3.65
N GLY A 21 -11.53 11.00 -4.38
CA GLY A 21 -11.46 12.36 -3.87
C GLY A 21 -12.24 13.33 -4.76
N GLU A 22 -12.22 14.60 -4.39
CA GLU A 22 -12.94 15.66 -5.12
C GLU A 22 -12.41 15.92 -6.54
N LYS A 23 -11.16 15.52 -6.83
CA LYS A 23 -10.49 15.76 -8.13
C LYS A 23 -10.42 14.52 -9.03
N GLY A 24 -10.85 13.36 -8.53
CA GLY A 24 -10.75 12.11 -9.28
C GLY A 24 -10.66 10.88 -8.38
N GLY A 25 -10.38 9.74 -9.01
CA GLY A 25 -10.22 8.46 -8.32
C GLY A 25 -8.99 7.69 -8.79
N LEU A 26 -8.42 6.91 -7.88
CA LEU A 26 -7.32 5.99 -8.13
C LEU A 26 -7.78 4.55 -7.87
N ARG A 27 -7.33 3.61 -8.70
CA ARG A 27 -7.50 2.17 -8.48
C ARG A 27 -6.22 1.43 -8.79
N TRP A 28 -5.85 0.52 -7.90
CA TRP A 28 -4.74 -0.40 -8.07
C TRP A 28 -5.16 -1.83 -7.69
N SER A 29 -4.55 -2.83 -8.33
CA SER A 29 -4.79 -4.25 -8.07
C SER A 29 -3.47 -4.99 -8.01
N GLN A 30 -3.26 -5.80 -6.98
CA GLN A 30 -2.01 -6.54 -6.78
C GLN A 30 -1.73 -7.56 -7.90
N GLU A 31 -2.76 -8.10 -8.55
CA GLU A 31 -2.61 -9.01 -9.70
C GLU A 31 -2.13 -8.30 -10.97
N HIS A 32 -2.27 -6.97 -11.03
CA HIS A 32 -1.76 -6.10 -12.09
C HIS A 32 -0.91 -4.99 -11.46
N PRO A 33 0.21 -5.36 -10.78
CA PRO A 33 0.87 -4.46 -9.85
C PRO A 33 1.60 -3.31 -10.53
N ASN A 34 1.86 -3.42 -11.84
CA ASN A 34 2.58 -2.44 -12.64
C ASN A 34 1.69 -1.29 -13.15
N GLN A 35 0.35 -1.39 -13.00
CA GLN A 35 -0.59 -0.38 -13.47
C GLN A 35 -1.32 0.31 -12.31
N LEU A 36 -1.26 1.64 -12.28
CA LEU A 36 -2.13 2.48 -11.46
C LEU A 36 -3.13 3.20 -12.36
N PHE A 37 -4.42 2.99 -12.11
CA PHE A 37 -5.49 3.62 -12.88
C PHE A 37 -5.90 4.93 -12.22
N TYR A 38 -5.79 6.03 -12.95
CA TYR A 38 -6.21 7.36 -12.48
C TYR A 38 -7.35 7.90 -13.35
N MET A 39 -8.46 8.27 -12.73
CA MET A 39 -9.61 8.89 -13.38
C MET A 39 -9.77 10.31 -12.84
N PRO A 40 -9.20 11.34 -13.50
CA PRO A 40 -9.45 12.73 -13.15
C PRO A 40 -10.93 13.08 -13.35
N LEU A 41 -11.43 14.03 -12.55
CA LEU A 41 -12.82 14.48 -12.66
C LEU A 41 -13.06 15.16 -14.01
N GLY A 42 -14.04 14.66 -14.77
CA GLY A 42 -14.42 15.23 -16.07
C GLY A 42 -13.50 14.88 -17.23
N GLU A 43 -12.47 14.04 -17.01
CA GLU A 43 -11.50 13.66 -18.03
C GLU A 43 -11.59 12.16 -18.39
N ARG A 44 -10.64 11.67 -19.17
CA ARG A 44 -10.52 10.25 -19.53
C ARG A 44 -9.66 9.51 -18.51
N LEU A 45 -9.93 8.21 -18.40
CA LEU A 45 -9.10 7.28 -17.64
C LEU A 45 -7.66 7.31 -18.17
N GLN A 46 -6.72 7.48 -17.25
CA GLN A 46 -5.29 7.41 -17.46
C GLN A 46 -4.76 6.11 -16.82
N ILE A 47 -3.77 5.50 -17.46
CA ILE A 47 -3.04 4.36 -16.93
C ILE A 47 -1.61 4.84 -16.71
N ILE A 48 -1.19 4.81 -15.47
CA ILE A 48 0.16 5.16 -15.02
C ILE A 48 0.93 3.84 -14.92
N GLU A 49 2.01 3.72 -15.70
CA GLU A 49 2.81 2.50 -15.79
C GLU A 49 4.05 2.60 -14.89
N ARG A 50 4.34 1.52 -14.15
CA ARG A 50 5.56 1.43 -13.33
C ARG A 50 6.80 1.69 -14.20
N GLY A 51 7.66 2.59 -13.73
CA GLY A 51 8.92 2.94 -14.39
C GLY A 51 8.77 3.87 -15.59
N GLU A 52 7.59 4.46 -15.81
CA GLU A 52 7.47 5.61 -16.71
C GLU A 52 8.09 6.88 -16.10
N GLY A 53 8.20 7.94 -16.90
CA GLY A 53 8.81 9.19 -16.44
C GLY A 53 7.89 10.00 -15.53
N SER A 54 8.49 10.81 -14.65
CA SER A 54 7.78 11.76 -13.75
C SER A 54 6.90 11.08 -12.69
N LEU A 55 7.28 9.89 -12.22
CA LEU A 55 6.67 9.27 -11.06
C LEU A 55 7.23 9.88 -9.76
N SER A 56 6.71 9.44 -8.61
CA SER A 56 7.24 9.87 -7.32
C SER A 56 8.64 9.30 -7.07
N PRO A 57 9.47 9.96 -6.25
CA PRO A 57 10.80 9.45 -5.90
C PRO A 57 10.79 8.02 -5.37
N GLU A 58 9.74 7.63 -4.65
CA GLU A 58 9.58 6.29 -4.09
C GLU A 58 9.27 5.26 -5.18
N ALA A 59 8.45 5.62 -6.16
CA ALA A 59 8.15 4.75 -7.30
C ALA A 59 9.39 4.54 -8.19
N ASP A 60 10.19 5.59 -8.39
CA ASP A 60 11.44 5.52 -9.15
C ASP A 60 12.48 4.65 -8.44
N ARG A 61 12.67 4.88 -7.12
CA ARG A 61 13.62 4.10 -6.29
C ARG A 61 13.30 2.61 -6.26
N THR A 62 12.02 2.26 -6.28
CA THR A 62 11.54 0.87 -6.12
C THR A 62 11.40 0.11 -7.44
N THR A 63 11.76 0.75 -8.57
CA THR A 63 11.79 0.19 -9.91
C THR A 63 13.19 -0.32 -10.26
N ARG A 64 13.31 -1.58 -10.70
CA ARG A 64 14.59 -2.20 -11.07
C ARG A 64 14.73 -2.43 -12.56
N VAL A 65 13.63 -2.71 -13.26
CA VAL A 65 13.64 -2.95 -14.71
C VAL A 65 12.80 -1.93 -15.45
N THR A 66 13.21 -1.67 -16.69
CA THR A 66 12.59 -0.66 -17.56
C THR A 66 11.11 -0.94 -17.80
N VAL A 67 10.36 0.11 -18.14
CA VAL A 67 8.95 0.02 -18.52
C VAL A 67 8.72 -1.06 -19.58
N GLY A 68 7.63 -1.82 -19.45
CA GLY A 68 7.31 -2.97 -20.30
C GLY A 68 7.85 -4.31 -19.78
N HIS A 69 8.85 -4.33 -18.91
CA HIS A 69 9.27 -5.56 -18.21
C HIS A 69 8.49 -5.68 -16.90
N ALA A 70 7.62 -6.69 -16.79
CA ALA A 70 6.78 -6.84 -15.62
C ALA A 70 7.62 -7.11 -14.35
N GLU A 71 7.37 -6.33 -13.30
CA GLU A 71 7.76 -6.68 -11.93
C GLU A 71 6.57 -7.29 -11.18
N GLY A 72 6.85 -7.89 -10.02
CA GLY A 72 5.83 -8.59 -9.24
C GLY A 72 6.23 -8.79 -7.79
N MET A 73 5.51 -9.67 -7.11
CA MET A 73 5.60 -9.87 -5.67
C MET A 73 7.04 -10.04 -5.14
N PRO A 74 7.94 -10.87 -5.72
CA PRO A 74 9.29 -11.02 -5.18
C PRO A 74 10.08 -9.70 -5.14
N LEU A 75 9.93 -8.85 -6.14
CA LEU A 75 10.58 -7.55 -6.20
C LEU A 75 9.94 -6.53 -5.25
N ALA A 76 8.62 -6.61 -5.07
CA ALA A 76 7.93 -5.82 -4.05
C ALA A 76 8.40 -6.17 -2.64
N PHE A 77 8.62 -7.45 -2.32
CA PHE A 77 9.23 -7.83 -1.05
C PHE A 77 10.70 -7.40 -0.96
N ALA A 78 11.47 -7.53 -2.04
CA ALA A 78 12.84 -7.04 -2.07
C ALA A 78 12.92 -5.53 -1.75
N ASN A 79 11.96 -4.72 -2.21
CA ASN A 79 11.88 -3.29 -1.85
C ASN A 79 11.81 -3.07 -0.33
N ILE A 80 10.94 -3.80 0.37
CA ILE A 80 10.81 -3.69 1.84
C ILE A 80 12.14 -4.00 2.52
N TYR A 81 12.84 -5.05 2.08
CA TYR A 81 14.13 -5.43 2.65
C TYR A 81 15.24 -4.41 2.31
N THR A 82 15.23 -3.84 1.11
CA THR A 82 16.18 -2.78 0.72
C THR A 82 15.97 -1.50 1.53
N ASP A 83 14.73 -1.10 1.76
CA ASP A 83 14.40 0.08 2.57
C ASP A 83 14.74 -0.13 4.04
N LEU A 84 14.47 -1.33 4.59
CA LEU A 84 14.92 -1.69 5.94
C LEU A 84 16.45 -1.69 6.07
N ALA A 85 17.17 -2.19 5.06
CA ALA A 85 18.62 -2.16 5.05
C ALA A 85 19.13 -0.71 5.07
N GLU A 86 18.56 0.16 4.24
CA GLU A 86 18.88 1.59 4.21
C GLU A 86 18.66 2.27 5.57
N ALA A 87 17.55 1.98 6.25
CA ALA A 87 17.28 2.46 7.60
C ALA A 87 18.34 2.01 8.62
N ILE A 88 18.75 0.73 8.56
CA ILE A 88 19.78 0.16 9.45
C ILE A 88 21.14 0.83 9.19
N HIS A 89 21.50 1.02 7.92
CA HIS A 89 22.75 1.67 7.53
C HIS A 89 22.78 3.13 7.97
N ALA A 90 21.72 3.88 7.70
CA ALA A 90 21.59 5.28 8.10
C ALA A 90 21.79 5.47 9.62
N CYS A 91 21.16 4.60 10.41
CA CYS A 91 21.30 4.59 11.87
C CYS A 91 22.75 4.31 12.32
N LYS A 92 23.41 3.29 11.76
CA LYS A 92 24.80 2.94 12.08
C LYS A 92 25.79 4.04 11.72
N GLU A 93 25.54 4.71 10.60
CA GLU A 93 26.38 5.79 10.08
C GLU A 93 26.04 7.17 10.66
N GLN A 94 25.04 7.25 11.54
CA GLN A 94 24.53 8.51 12.13
C GLN A 94 24.13 9.56 11.07
N ARG A 95 23.61 9.10 9.93
CA ARG A 95 23.08 9.95 8.86
C ARG A 95 21.55 9.86 8.81
N ALA A 96 20.93 10.83 8.16
CA ALA A 96 19.53 10.73 7.81
C ALA A 96 19.31 9.59 6.81
N ILE A 97 18.16 8.92 6.94
CA ILE A 97 17.67 7.96 5.93
C ILE A 97 17.32 8.72 4.65
N ASP A 98 17.52 8.10 3.49
CA ASP A 98 16.88 8.58 2.25
C ASP A 98 15.36 8.66 2.47
N PRO A 99 14.72 9.83 2.33
CA PRO A 99 13.27 9.96 2.50
C PRO A 99 12.47 9.00 1.61
N ALA A 100 12.98 8.69 0.41
CA ALA A 100 12.31 7.76 -0.49
C ALA A 100 12.37 6.29 -0.02
N ALA A 101 13.22 5.99 0.97
CA ALA A 101 13.36 4.68 1.59
C ALA A 101 12.61 4.55 2.92
N ASP A 102 11.95 5.61 3.42
CA ASP A 102 11.31 5.62 4.74
C ASP A 102 9.85 5.17 4.72
N LEU A 103 9.52 4.20 3.86
CA LEU A 103 8.17 3.64 3.69
C LEU A 103 8.03 2.17 4.11
N TYR A 104 9.05 1.60 4.76
CA TYR A 104 8.97 0.24 5.27
C TYR A 104 8.00 0.16 6.48
N PRO A 105 7.25 -0.95 6.64
CA PRO A 105 6.32 -1.10 7.76
C PRO A 105 7.03 -1.08 9.12
N ARG A 106 6.49 -0.32 10.09
CA ARG A 106 7.02 -0.22 11.45
C ARG A 106 6.14 -0.96 12.46
N ALA A 107 6.62 -1.07 13.70
CA ALA A 107 5.90 -1.75 14.77
C ALA A 107 4.52 -1.11 15.04
N GLU A 108 4.43 0.21 14.89
CA GLU A 108 3.22 1.01 15.04
C GLU A 108 2.15 0.63 14.00
N ASP A 109 2.55 0.30 12.77
CA ASP A 109 1.63 -0.14 11.72
C ASP A 109 1.05 -1.53 12.03
N GLY A 110 1.88 -2.41 12.60
CA GLY A 110 1.44 -3.70 13.15
C GLY A 110 0.44 -3.53 14.29
N LEU A 111 0.72 -2.63 15.24
CA LEU A 111 -0.17 -2.33 16.36
C LEU A 111 -1.52 -1.76 15.89
N ARG A 112 -1.52 -0.86 14.91
CA ARG A 112 -2.76 -0.35 14.27
C ARG A 112 -3.56 -1.47 13.60
N SER A 113 -2.88 -2.37 12.90
CA SER A 113 -3.52 -3.53 12.24
C SER A 113 -4.20 -4.44 13.25
N MET A 114 -3.51 -4.77 14.35
CA MET A 114 -4.08 -5.58 15.42
C MET A 114 -5.31 -4.90 16.06
N ALA A 115 -5.22 -3.61 16.37
CA ALA A 115 -6.34 -2.86 16.94
C ALA A 115 -7.58 -2.88 16.03
N ALA A 116 -7.39 -2.71 14.72
CA ALA A 116 -8.47 -2.78 13.75
C ALA A 116 -9.11 -4.18 13.69
N VAL A 117 -8.32 -5.26 13.73
CA VAL A 117 -8.84 -6.64 13.75
C VAL A 117 -9.71 -6.88 14.98
N PHE A 118 -9.26 -6.48 16.18
CA PHE A 118 -10.04 -6.61 17.40
C PHE A 118 -11.34 -5.80 17.35
N ALA A 119 -11.29 -4.56 16.86
CA ALA A 119 -12.46 -3.71 16.73
C ALA A 119 -13.49 -4.28 15.73
N VAL A 120 -13.04 -4.80 14.58
CA VAL A 120 -13.93 -5.43 13.59
C VAL A 120 -14.59 -6.68 14.17
N ALA A 121 -13.84 -7.53 14.88
CA ALA A 121 -14.38 -8.73 15.50
C ALA A 121 -15.43 -8.41 16.58
N GLU A 122 -15.16 -7.41 17.43
CA GLU A 122 -16.08 -6.97 18.48
C GLU A 122 -17.33 -6.29 17.90
N SER A 123 -17.16 -5.45 16.89
CA SER A 123 -18.28 -4.83 16.16
C SER A 123 -19.18 -5.90 15.55
N GLY A 124 -18.60 -6.92 14.91
CA GLY A 124 -19.32 -8.04 14.32
C GLY A 124 -20.16 -8.83 15.33
N LYS A 125 -19.62 -9.11 16.53
CA LYS A 125 -20.37 -9.76 17.63
C LYS A 125 -21.54 -8.93 18.13
N ARG A 126 -21.43 -7.60 18.01
CA ARG A 126 -22.43 -6.63 18.47
C ARG A 126 -23.27 -6.08 17.32
N SER A 127 -23.51 -6.90 16.28
CA SER A 127 -24.37 -6.55 15.14
C SER A 127 -23.97 -5.27 14.40
N GLY A 128 -22.66 -5.01 14.27
CA GLY A 128 -22.12 -3.94 13.43
C GLY A 128 -22.11 -2.55 14.07
N VAL A 129 -22.08 -2.45 15.40
CA VAL A 129 -21.95 -1.15 16.08
C VAL A 129 -20.62 -0.46 15.76
N TRP A 130 -20.65 0.87 15.77
CA TRP A 130 -19.44 1.68 15.63
C TRP A 130 -18.53 1.52 16.83
N LEU A 131 -17.24 1.27 16.57
CA LEU A 131 -16.18 1.19 17.55
C LEU A 131 -14.98 2.01 17.06
N ASP A 132 -14.18 2.51 17.99
CA ASP A 132 -12.89 3.11 17.67
C ASP A 132 -11.88 1.99 17.37
N ALA A 133 -11.37 1.98 16.14
CA ALA A 133 -10.38 1.00 15.68
C ALA A 133 -8.93 1.42 15.98
N ARG A 134 -8.72 2.59 16.60
CA ARG A 134 -7.38 3.08 16.94
C ARG A 134 -6.88 2.42 18.23
N PRO A 135 -5.60 2.00 18.27
CA PRO A 135 -4.97 1.54 19.51
C PRO A 135 -4.98 2.65 20.58
N PRO A 136 -5.10 2.33 21.89
CA PRO A 136 -5.21 3.33 22.96
C PRO A 136 -4.11 4.39 22.97
N MET A 137 -2.89 4.03 22.56
CA MET A 137 -1.73 4.93 22.47
C MET A 137 -1.87 6.00 21.36
N PHE A 138 -2.78 5.82 20.42
CA PHE A 138 -2.99 6.69 19.24
C PHE A 138 -4.40 7.29 19.19
N LYS A 139 -5.10 7.33 20.33
CA LYS A 139 -6.42 7.94 20.44
C LYS A 139 -6.36 9.46 20.45
#